data_AF-A0A383EX04-F1
#
_entry.id   AF-A0A383EX04-F1
#
_cell.length_a   1.000
_cell.length_b   1.000
_cell.length_c   1.000
_cell.angle_alpha   90.00
_cell.angle_beta   90.00
_cell.angle_gamma   90.00
#
_symmetry.space_group_name_H-M   'P 1'
#
loop_
_entity.id
_entity.type
_entity.pdbx_description
1 polymer ?
#
loop_
_entity_poly.entity_id
_entity_poly.type
_entity_poly.pdbx_seq_one_letter_code
_entity_poly.pdbx_strand_id
1 'polypeptide(L)'
;MTQVGTLEKEEPLNESNLINSLSIDYSKIKGRGGAFLITPIDKGDVFSREQFTEEHKMFEQTAKEFAKNRILPAKDDLNVLNKELSLEIFREMGELGFLGVDVEEKYGGLALDKTTSCIIVDALSAGRNASIPVTMSAHTGIAMLPIAWYGNDDQKKKYLSKLASGEWMGC
;
A
#
# COMPACT_ATOMS: atom_id res chain seq x y z
N MET A 1 70.00 7.28 5.60
CA MET A 1 68.67 7.48 6.20
C MET A 1 67.88 8.26 5.17
N THR A 2 66.84 7.74 4.53
CA THR A 2 65.62 7.20 5.14
C THR A 2 64.98 6.21 4.16
N GLN A 3 64.70 4.99 4.60
CA GLN A 3 63.91 4.02 3.85
C GLN A 3 62.44 4.44 4.03
N VAL A 4 61.79 4.90 2.96
CA VAL A 4 60.34 5.09 2.96
C VAL A 4 59.74 3.69 2.83
N GLY A 5 59.24 3.14 3.93
CA GLY A 5 58.54 1.86 3.92
C GLY A 5 57.29 1.98 3.05
N THR A 6 57.28 1.29 1.91
CA THR A 6 56.07 1.03 1.15
C THR A 6 55.14 0.24 2.06
N LEU A 7 53.98 0.82 2.40
CA LEU A 7 52.87 0.10 3.00
C LEU A 7 52.55 -1.09 2.08
N GLU A 8 52.73 -2.30 2.59
CA GLU A 8 52.28 -3.51 1.91
C GLU A 8 50.78 -3.36 1.62
N LYS A 9 50.38 -3.61 0.38
CA LYS A 9 48.97 -3.68 0.01
C LYS A 9 48.33 -4.72 0.92
N GLU A 10 47.44 -4.28 1.82
CA GLU A 10 46.52 -5.20 2.49
C GLU A 10 45.86 -6.07 1.40
N GLU A 11 45.86 -7.38 1.62
CA GLU A 11 45.15 -8.30 0.73
C GLU A 11 43.72 -7.77 0.52
N PRO A 12 43.21 -7.74 -0.73
CA PRO A 12 41.85 -7.28 -0.96
C PRO A 12 40.93 -8.14 -0.10
N LEU A 13 40.17 -7.48 0.79
CA LEU A 13 39.17 -8.11 1.63
C LEU A 13 38.35 -9.09 0.78
N ASN A 14 38.50 -10.39 1.07
CA ASN A 14 37.72 -11.41 0.40
C ASN A 14 36.30 -11.36 0.96
N GLU A 15 35.47 -10.47 0.40
CA GLU A 15 34.09 -10.19 0.85
C GLU A 15 33.23 -11.47 0.91
N SER A 16 33.50 -12.44 0.03
CA SER A 16 32.79 -13.72 0.02
C SER A 16 33.02 -14.57 1.28
N ASN A 17 34.15 -14.38 1.97
CA ASN A 17 34.43 -15.06 3.24
C ASN A 17 33.80 -14.36 4.45
N LEU A 18 33.56 -13.04 4.37
CA LEU A 18 33.07 -12.27 5.52
C LEU A 18 31.62 -12.63 5.87
N ILE A 19 30.74 -12.70 4.86
CA ILE A 19 29.32 -13.03 5.07
C ILE A 19 29.17 -14.50 5.49
N ASN A 20 29.95 -15.41 4.90
CA ASN A 20 29.93 -16.83 5.28
C ASN A 20 30.52 -17.09 6.67
N SER A 21 31.39 -16.20 7.18
CA SER A 21 31.95 -16.30 8.54
C SER A 21 30.95 -15.89 9.64
N LEU A 22 29.95 -15.08 9.28
CA LEU A 22 28.89 -14.69 10.20
C LEU A 22 27.84 -15.80 10.16
N SER A 23 27.80 -16.65 11.19
CA SER A 23 26.79 -17.69 11.37
C SER A 23 25.42 -17.08 11.70
N ILE A 24 24.81 -16.39 10.74
CA ILE A 24 23.53 -15.70 10.90
C ILE A 24 22.40 -16.70 10.68
N ASP A 25 21.55 -16.82 11.69
CA ASP A 25 20.30 -17.57 11.59
C ASP A 25 19.22 -16.68 10.93
N TYR A 26 19.10 -16.77 9.61
CA TYR A 26 18.18 -15.96 8.82
C TYR A 26 16.70 -16.17 9.20
N SER A 27 16.36 -17.33 9.78
CA SER A 27 14.99 -17.61 10.24
C SER A 27 14.54 -16.66 11.37
N LYS A 28 15.47 -16.23 12.22
CA LYS A 28 15.20 -15.33 13.37
C LYS A 28 15.01 -13.86 12.98
N ILE A 29 15.47 -13.47 11.79
CA ILE A 29 15.37 -12.10 11.30
C ILE A 29 14.33 -11.94 10.19
N LYS A 30 13.69 -13.03 9.77
CA LYS A 30 12.59 -13.04 8.81
C LYS A 30 11.47 -12.08 9.24
N GLY A 31 11.00 -11.25 8.29
CA GLY A 31 9.94 -10.27 8.52
C GLY A 31 10.37 -8.99 9.23
N ARG A 32 11.64 -8.85 9.68
CA ARG A 32 12.12 -7.60 10.28
C ARG A 32 12.41 -6.57 9.18
N GLY A 33 11.97 -5.33 9.40
CA GLY A 33 12.32 -4.20 8.53
C GLY A 33 13.84 -4.05 8.42
N GLY A 34 14.35 -3.93 7.18
CA GLY A 34 15.78 -3.78 6.90
C GLY A 34 16.59 -5.09 6.86
N ALA A 35 16.01 -6.25 7.21
CA ALA A 35 16.73 -7.53 7.20
C ALA A 35 17.28 -7.93 5.82
N PHE A 36 16.68 -7.41 4.74
CA PHE A 36 17.11 -7.67 3.36
C PHE A 36 18.55 -7.22 3.07
N LEU A 37 19.12 -6.31 3.87
CA LEU A 37 20.50 -5.82 3.69
C LEU A 37 21.57 -6.89 3.98
N ILE A 38 21.23 -7.86 4.83
CA ILE A 38 22.16 -8.93 5.27
C ILE A 38 21.65 -10.33 4.92
N THR A 39 20.42 -10.44 4.42
CA THR A 39 19.79 -11.71 4.05
C THR A 39 20.13 -12.01 2.59
N PRO A 40 20.75 -13.17 2.28
CA PRO A 40 20.95 -13.61 0.91
C PRO A 40 19.62 -13.67 0.14
N ILE A 41 19.66 -13.38 -1.16
CA ILE A 41 18.46 -13.25 -2.00
C ILE A 41 17.61 -14.54 -1.99
N ASP A 42 18.25 -15.70 -1.96
CA ASP A 42 17.58 -17.02 -1.94
C ASP A 42 16.99 -17.40 -0.56
N LYS A 43 17.29 -16.62 0.48
CA LYS A 43 16.78 -16.82 1.85
C LYS A 43 15.74 -15.78 2.26
N GLY A 44 15.54 -14.74 1.45
CA GLY A 44 14.52 -13.72 1.68
C GLY A 44 13.14 -14.21 1.24
N ASP A 45 12.11 -13.68 1.92
CA ASP A 45 10.73 -13.79 1.46
C ASP A 45 10.35 -12.52 0.72
N VAL A 46 9.73 -12.67 -0.45
CA VAL A 46 9.22 -11.55 -1.25
C VAL A 46 7.74 -11.75 -1.54
N PHE A 47 6.98 -10.66 -1.51
CA PHE A 47 5.61 -10.65 -1.99
C PHE A 47 5.56 -10.14 -3.44
N SER A 48 5.13 -10.98 -4.38
CA SER A 48 4.95 -10.61 -5.79
C SER A 48 3.51 -10.81 -6.27
N ARG A 49 3.19 -10.29 -7.47
CA ARG A 49 1.85 -10.36 -8.06
C ARG A 49 1.38 -11.79 -8.32
N GLU A 50 2.30 -12.71 -8.58
CA GLU A 50 2.01 -14.13 -8.81
C GLU A 50 1.42 -14.82 -7.56
N GLN A 51 1.58 -14.21 -6.37
CA GLN A 51 1.06 -14.71 -5.10
C GLN A 51 -0.29 -14.08 -4.72
N PHE A 52 -0.89 -13.27 -5.58
CA PHE A 52 -2.21 -12.69 -5.33
C PHE A 52 -3.26 -13.79 -5.14
N THR A 53 -4.07 -13.64 -4.10
CA THR A 53 -5.23 -14.49 -3.86
C THR A 53 -6.31 -14.24 -4.92
N GLU A 54 -7.32 -15.11 -4.96
CA GLU A 54 -8.48 -14.86 -5.84
C GLU A 54 -9.25 -13.59 -5.44
N GLU A 55 -9.30 -13.28 -4.14
CA GLU A 55 -9.88 -12.03 -3.65
C GLU A 55 -9.07 -10.80 -4.11
N HIS A 56 -7.74 -10.85 -4.02
CA HIS A 56 -6.86 -9.80 -4.55
C HIS A 56 -7.12 -9.55 -6.04
N LYS A 57 -7.21 -10.62 -6.85
CA LYS A 57 -7.49 -10.53 -8.28
C LYS A 57 -8.89 -9.97 -8.57
N MET A 58 -9.88 -10.35 -7.76
CA MET A 58 -11.24 -9.84 -7.89
C MET A 58 -11.30 -8.33 -7.66
N PHE A 59 -10.69 -7.82 -6.59
CA PHE A 59 -10.61 -6.38 -6.34
C PHE A 59 -9.80 -5.64 -7.42
N GLU A 60 -8.69 -6.23 -7.89
CA GLU A 60 -7.92 -5.66 -9.00
C GLU A 60 -8.81 -5.47 -10.24
N GLN A 61 -9.53 -6.52 -10.63
CA GLN A 61 -10.36 -6.49 -11.83
C GLN A 61 -11.50 -5.48 -11.69
N THR A 62 -12.23 -5.50 -10.57
CA THR A 62 -13.33 -4.56 -10.30
C THR A 62 -12.84 -3.10 -10.34
N ALA A 63 -11.73 -2.79 -9.66
CA ALA A 63 -11.17 -1.44 -9.65
C ALA A 63 -10.69 -1.00 -11.05
N LYS A 64 -10.09 -1.92 -11.81
CA LYS A 64 -9.62 -1.65 -13.18
C LYS A 64 -10.78 -1.42 -14.16
N GLU A 65 -11.86 -2.17 -14.03
CA GLU A 65 -13.08 -1.97 -14.82
C GLU A 65 -13.75 -0.65 -14.48
N PHE A 66 -13.93 -0.35 -13.18
CA PHE A 66 -14.43 0.95 -12.72
C PHE A 66 -13.59 2.09 -13.29
N ALA A 67 -12.27 1.99 -13.21
CA ALA A 67 -11.37 3.02 -13.74
C ALA A 67 -11.51 3.23 -15.25
N LYS A 68 -11.61 2.16 -16.04
CA LYS A 68 -11.75 2.26 -17.50
C LYS A 68 -13.12 2.73 -17.95
N ASN A 69 -14.18 2.31 -17.26
CA ASN A 69 -15.55 2.54 -17.71
C ASN A 69 -16.16 3.81 -17.10
N ARG A 70 -15.71 4.21 -15.90
CA ARG A 70 -16.24 5.37 -15.17
C ARG A 70 -15.28 6.55 -15.12
N ILE A 71 -14.02 6.33 -14.74
CA ILE A 71 -13.05 7.41 -14.52
C ILE A 71 -12.46 7.90 -15.83
N LEU A 72 -12.03 6.98 -16.71
CA LEU A 72 -11.35 7.34 -17.96
C LEU A 72 -12.22 8.23 -18.88
N PRO A 73 -13.52 7.96 -19.10
CA PRO A 73 -14.37 8.84 -19.90
C PRO A 73 -14.62 10.19 -19.24
N ALA A 74 -14.61 10.24 -17.90
CA ALA A 74 -14.86 11.44 -17.09
C ALA A 74 -13.59 12.28 -16.82
N LYS A 75 -12.41 11.83 -17.30
CA LYS A 75 -11.10 12.37 -16.95
C LYS A 75 -10.99 13.88 -17.20
N ASP A 76 -11.44 14.35 -18.36
CA ASP A 76 -11.23 15.75 -18.75
C ASP A 76 -12.10 16.70 -17.91
N ASP A 77 -13.32 16.28 -17.57
CA ASP A 77 -14.20 17.01 -16.65
C ASP A 77 -13.63 17.04 -15.22
N LEU A 78 -13.00 15.95 -14.78
CA LEU A 78 -12.30 15.91 -13.48
C LEU A 78 -11.10 16.86 -13.44
N ASN A 79 -10.40 17.06 -14.57
CA ASN A 79 -9.22 17.93 -14.64
C ASN A 79 -9.54 19.43 -14.61
N VAL A 80 -10.81 19.81 -14.82
CA VAL A 80 -11.28 21.19 -14.68
C VAL A 80 -11.96 21.46 -13.32
N LEU A 81 -11.66 20.63 -12.31
CA LEU A 81 -12.12 20.77 -10.93
C LEU A 81 -13.64 20.63 -10.75
N ASN A 82 -14.28 19.75 -11.53
CA ASN A 82 -15.68 19.41 -11.34
C ASN A 82 -15.89 18.69 -9.99
N LYS A 83 -16.37 19.45 -9.01
CA LYS A 83 -16.54 18.99 -7.63
C LYS A 83 -17.65 17.95 -7.52
N GLU A 84 -18.78 18.19 -8.17
CA GLU A 84 -19.97 17.35 -8.12
C GLU A 84 -19.65 15.94 -8.64
N LEU A 85 -18.98 15.88 -9.78
CA LEU A 85 -18.50 14.63 -10.39
C LEU A 85 -17.47 13.92 -9.51
N SER A 86 -16.55 14.66 -8.88
CA SER A 86 -15.57 14.08 -7.97
C SER A 86 -16.23 13.43 -6.75
N LEU A 87 -17.27 14.07 -6.19
CA LEU A 87 -18.05 13.53 -5.07
C LEU A 87 -18.93 12.35 -5.48
N GLU A 88 -19.47 12.38 -6.69
CA GLU A 88 -20.23 11.26 -7.26
C GLU A 88 -19.36 10.01 -7.39
N ILE A 89 -18.22 10.11 -8.07
CA ILE A 89 -17.26 9.00 -8.21
C ILE A 89 -16.77 8.52 -6.85
N PHE A 90 -16.57 9.42 -5.89
CA PHE A 90 -16.17 9.04 -4.53
C PHE A 90 -17.23 8.18 -3.83
N ARG A 91 -18.52 8.52 -3.95
CA ARG A 91 -19.60 7.71 -3.39
C ARG A 91 -19.71 6.36 -4.08
N GLU A 92 -19.59 6.32 -5.40
CA GLU A 92 -19.55 5.06 -6.17
C GLU A 92 -18.40 4.15 -5.69
N MET A 93 -17.22 4.69 -5.36
CA MET A 93 -16.13 3.91 -4.75
C MET A 93 -16.50 3.36 -3.37
N GLY A 94 -17.31 4.07 -2.58
CA GLY A 94 -17.86 3.58 -1.31
C GLY A 94 -18.83 2.42 -1.51
N GLU A 95 -19.72 2.51 -2.50
CA GLU A 95 -20.66 1.44 -2.86
C GLU A 95 -19.95 0.17 -3.35
N LEU A 96 -18.80 0.30 -4.02
CA LEU A 96 -17.93 -0.80 -4.42
C LEU A 96 -17.11 -1.38 -3.25
N GLY A 97 -17.19 -0.80 -2.06
CA GLY A 97 -16.45 -1.22 -0.87
C GLY A 97 -14.98 -0.78 -0.83
N PHE A 98 -14.53 0.03 -1.80
CA PHE A 98 -13.13 0.45 -1.89
C PHE A 98 -12.70 1.35 -0.73
N LEU A 99 -13.63 2.10 -0.14
CA LEU A 99 -13.35 3.00 0.98
C LEU A 99 -13.32 2.30 2.34
N GLY A 100 -13.82 1.07 2.43
CA GLY A 100 -13.94 0.30 3.67
C GLY A 100 -13.03 -0.92 3.78
N VAL A 101 -12.07 -1.07 2.86
CA VAL A 101 -11.26 -2.29 2.70
C VAL A 101 -10.62 -2.74 4.02
N ASP A 102 -9.95 -1.85 4.73
CA ASP A 102 -9.18 -2.16 5.95
C ASP A 102 -9.93 -1.81 7.26
N VAL A 103 -11.20 -1.43 7.16
CA VAL A 103 -12.05 -1.15 8.32
C VAL A 103 -12.65 -2.46 8.84
N GLU A 104 -12.67 -2.65 10.16
CA GLU A 104 -13.27 -3.84 10.78
C GLU A 104 -14.77 -3.97 10.42
N GLU A 105 -15.25 -5.19 10.17
CA GLU A 105 -16.65 -5.45 9.76
C GLU A 105 -17.69 -4.88 10.74
N LYS A 106 -17.43 -4.94 12.07
CA LYS A 106 -18.30 -4.36 13.11
C LYS A 106 -18.48 -2.84 12.98
N TYR A 107 -17.64 -2.18 12.18
CA TYR A 107 -17.70 -0.76 11.88
C TYR A 107 -18.08 -0.48 10.41
N GLY A 108 -18.58 -1.48 9.68
CA GLY A 108 -19.09 -1.33 8.31
C GLY A 108 -18.03 -1.44 7.22
N GLY A 109 -16.86 -1.99 7.52
CA GLY A 109 -15.82 -2.29 6.53
C GLY A 109 -15.76 -3.76 6.11
N LEU A 110 -14.67 -4.14 5.46
CA LEU A 110 -14.44 -5.48 4.90
C LEU A 110 -13.35 -6.27 5.65
N ALA A 111 -12.62 -5.65 6.57
CA ALA A 111 -11.53 -6.25 7.33
C ALA A 111 -10.45 -6.96 6.48
N LEU A 112 -10.20 -6.45 5.27
CA LEU A 112 -9.22 -6.97 4.33
C LEU A 112 -7.82 -6.39 4.58
N ASP A 113 -6.83 -7.00 3.93
CA ASP A 113 -5.44 -6.62 4.08
C ASP A 113 -5.07 -5.32 3.33
N LYS A 114 -3.93 -4.75 3.72
CA LYS A 114 -3.38 -3.55 3.06
C LYS A 114 -2.93 -3.82 1.63
N THR A 115 -2.62 -5.07 1.30
CA THR A 115 -2.34 -5.49 -0.08
C THR A 115 -3.52 -5.18 -0.98
N THR A 116 -4.74 -5.51 -0.55
CA THR A 116 -5.99 -5.23 -1.26
C THR A 116 -6.17 -3.73 -1.47
N SER A 117 -5.96 -2.91 -0.44
CA SER A 117 -6.02 -1.44 -0.58
C SER A 117 -5.02 -0.92 -1.62
N CYS A 118 -3.78 -1.40 -1.60
CA CYS A 118 -2.75 -1.04 -2.58
C CYS A 118 -3.12 -1.46 -4.01
N ILE A 119 -3.65 -2.67 -4.18
CA ILE A 119 -4.09 -3.19 -5.47
C ILE A 119 -5.19 -2.33 -6.07
N ILE A 120 -6.19 -1.93 -5.27
CA ILE A 120 -7.28 -1.07 -5.75
C ILE A 120 -6.72 0.27 -6.23
N VAL A 121 -5.87 0.92 -5.43
CA VAL A 121 -5.26 2.21 -5.80
C VAL A 121 -4.42 2.11 -7.07
N ASP A 122 -3.61 1.05 -7.22
CA ASP A 122 -2.83 0.79 -8.43
C ASP A 122 -3.76 0.61 -9.65
N ALA A 123 -4.77 -0.25 -9.53
CA ALA A 123 -5.72 -0.54 -10.61
C ALA A 123 -6.53 0.69 -11.05
N LEU A 124 -6.87 1.58 -10.13
CA LEU A 124 -7.56 2.85 -10.43
C LEU A 124 -6.75 3.75 -11.37
N SER A 125 -5.43 3.59 -11.43
CA SER A 125 -4.56 4.33 -12.37
C SER A 125 -4.90 4.06 -13.85
N ALA A 126 -5.60 2.96 -14.16
CA ALA A 126 -6.13 2.70 -15.50
C ALA A 126 -7.10 3.79 -15.99
N GLY A 127 -7.68 4.57 -15.07
CA GLY A 127 -8.53 5.73 -15.35
C GLY A 127 -7.78 6.94 -15.89
N ARG A 128 -6.44 6.93 -15.88
CA ARG A 128 -5.57 8.02 -16.37
C ARG A 128 -5.87 9.40 -15.76
N ASN A 129 -6.43 9.41 -14.56
CA ASN A 129 -6.63 10.58 -13.72
C ASN A 129 -5.97 10.29 -12.38
N ALA A 130 -5.01 11.13 -11.98
CA ALA A 130 -4.27 10.93 -10.74
C ALA A 130 -5.02 11.46 -9.51
N SER A 131 -6.00 12.35 -9.67
CA SER A 131 -6.70 12.94 -8.53
C SER A 131 -7.60 11.92 -7.82
N ILE A 132 -8.31 11.07 -8.54
CA ILE A 132 -9.19 10.05 -7.93
C ILE A 132 -8.44 9.07 -7.00
N PRO A 133 -7.36 8.37 -7.42
CA PRO A 133 -6.65 7.46 -6.52
C PRO A 133 -6.00 8.19 -5.34
N VAL A 134 -5.56 9.45 -5.52
CA VAL A 134 -5.03 10.28 -4.43
C VAL A 134 -6.13 10.66 -3.43
N THR A 135 -7.30 11.08 -3.90
CA THR A 135 -8.46 11.38 -3.04
C THR A 135 -8.87 10.15 -2.23
N MET A 136 -8.98 8.98 -2.87
CA MET A 136 -9.26 7.74 -2.15
C MET A 136 -8.18 7.43 -1.12
N SER A 137 -6.90 7.48 -1.50
CA SER A 137 -5.79 7.12 -0.60
C SER A 137 -5.64 8.08 0.59
N ALA A 138 -5.91 9.37 0.39
CA ALA A 138 -5.91 10.34 1.49
C ALA A 138 -7.06 10.05 2.48
N HIS A 139 -8.24 9.75 1.94
CA HIS A 139 -9.41 9.39 2.72
C HIS A 139 -9.19 8.11 3.55
N THR A 140 -8.87 6.99 2.90
CA THR A 140 -8.73 5.68 3.56
C THR A 140 -7.44 5.56 4.36
N GLY A 141 -6.40 6.32 3.98
CA GLY A 141 -5.13 6.39 4.68
C GLY A 141 -5.17 7.41 5.80
N ILE A 142 -4.68 8.62 5.53
CA ILE A 142 -4.35 9.60 6.57
C ILE A 142 -5.57 10.09 7.37
N ALA A 143 -6.77 10.10 6.79
CA ALA A 143 -7.96 10.55 7.51
C ALA A 143 -8.61 9.43 8.36
N MET A 144 -8.72 8.22 7.82
CA MET A 144 -9.38 7.10 8.50
C MET A 144 -8.48 6.33 9.46
N LEU A 145 -7.20 6.10 9.11
CA LEU A 145 -6.29 5.29 9.92
C LEU A 145 -6.09 5.79 11.35
N PRO A 146 -6.02 7.11 11.63
CA PRO A 146 -5.93 7.59 13.01
C PRO A 146 -7.13 7.14 13.86
N ILE A 147 -8.34 7.13 13.29
CA ILE A 147 -9.56 6.68 13.97
C ILE A 147 -9.54 5.15 14.11
N ALA A 148 -9.16 4.43 13.05
CA ALA A 148 -9.10 2.97 13.06
C ALA A 148 -8.07 2.42 14.07
N TRP A 149 -6.91 3.06 14.20
CA TRP A 149 -5.82 2.60 15.07
C TRP A 149 -5.91 3.14 16.49
N TYR A 150 -6.29 4.41 16.66
CA TYR A 150 -6.21 5.11 17.95
C TYR A 150 -7.56 5.58 18.50
N GLY A 151 -8.63 5.45 17.73
CA GLY A 151 -9.99 5.78 18.19
C GLY A 151 -10.46 4.80 19.27
N ASN A 152 -11.23 5.30 20.24
CA ASN A 152 -12.01 4.44 21.12
C ASN A 152 -13.23 3.86 20.38
N ASP A 153 -13.90 2.87 20.97
CA ASP A 153 -15.03 2.19 20.33
C ASP A 153 -16.17 3.14 19.95
N ASP A 154 -16.46 4.16 20.75
CA ASP A 154 -17.52 5.13 20.46
C ASP A 154 -17.16 6.02 19.25
N GLN A 155 -15.90 6.45 19.16
CA GLN A 155 -15.39 7.18 18.00
C GLN A 155 -15.43 6.31 16.74
N LYS A 156 -14.96 5.07 16.84
CA LYS A 156 -14.97 4.13 15.71
C LYS A 156 -16.38 3.88 15.19
N LYS A 157 -17.34 3.56 16.08
CA LYS A 157 -18.75 3.34 15.73
C LYS A 157 -19.40 4.58 15.09
N LYS A 158 -19.06 5.77 15.59
CA LYS A 158 -19.63 7.02 15.10
C LYS A 158 -19.13 7.41 13.71
N TYR A 159 -17.84 7.18 13.43
CA TYR A 159 -17.19 7.74 12.24
C TYR A 159 -16.91 6.70 11.15
N LEU A 160 -16.39 5.52 11.49
CA LEU A 160 -15.85 4.61 10.48
C LEU A 160 -16.91 4.07 9.53
N SER A 161 -18.14 3.84 9.98
CA SER A 161 -19.24 3.35 9.11
C SER A 161 -19.62 4.36 8.03
N LYS A 162 -19.59 5.65 8.36
CA LYS A 162 -19.89 6.75 7.43
C LYS A 162 -18.75 7.04 6.47
N LEU A 163 -17.52 6.86 6.93
CA LEU A 163 -16.32 7.03 6.12
C LEU A 163 -16.17 5.86 5.14
N ALA A 164 -16.30 4.62 5.63
CA ALA A 164 -16.21 3.39 4.83
C ALA A 164 -17.28 3.31 3.72
N SER A 165 -18.47 3.88 3.94
CA SER A 165 -19.54 3.92 2.93
C SER A 165 -19.41 5.08 1.94
N GLY A 166 -18.53 6.05 2.20
CA GLY A 166 -18.46 7.30 1.44
C GLY A 166 -19.59 8.30 1.73
N GLU A 167 -20.45 8.07 2.74
CA GLU A 167 -21.40 9.07 3.24
C GLU A 167 -20.64 10.35 3.63
N TRP A 168 -19.52 10.17 4.34
CA TRP A 168 -18.61 11.23 4.75
C TRP A 168 -17.26 11.07 4.06
N MET A 169 -16.64 12.21 3.76
CA MET A 169 -15.27 12.28 3.27
C MET A 169 -14.38 12.86 4.37
N GLY A 170 -13.45 12.04 4.88
CA GLY A 170 -12.37 12.49 5.74
C GLY A 170 -11.25 13.19 4.98
N CYS A 171 -10.55 14.11 5.67
CA CYS A 171 -9.39 14.86 5.20
C CYS A 171 -8.36 15.02 6.32
#